data_AF-A0AAI8Z0D9-F1
#
_entry.id   AF-A0AAI8Z0D9-F1
#
_cell.length_a   1.000
_cell.length_b   1.000
_cell.length_c   1.000
_cell.angle_alpha   90.00
_cell.angle_beta   90.00
_cell.angle_gamma   90.00
#
_symmetry.space_group_name_H-M   'P 1'
#
loop_
_entity.id
_entity.type
_entity.pdbx_description
1 polymer ?
#
loop_
_entity_poly.entity_id
_entity_poly.type
_entity_poly.pdbx_seq_one_letter_code
_entity_poly.pdbx_strand_id
1 'polypeptide(L)'
;MGDANERLPESTDATPTFKREFETSDLYKNVYGYVQNYMARYDISHDFSHVLRVLALSKHILAEELKDNPWKKFHKQAVILGALLHDVGDKKYAQPGEKADQLVADLLTKHGCPPRFVAKVSIIVENVSYSNEIKRPQLVKAIISAHPELAIVQDADRLDAIGAVGIGRTFAFSAAKMPDRGLEGSIEHFTEKLEKLEGVMKTETGKRMARERTKRLKDFRQWWEDENELVSTVPG
;
A
#
# COMPACT_ATOMS: atom_id res chain seq x y z
N MET A 1 -52.11 6.57 -17.60
CA MET A 1 -51.42 5.77 -18.63
C MET A 1 -50.96 6.76 -19.69
N GLY A 2 -49.79 7.38 -19.64
CA GLY A 2 -48.50 6.94 -19.12
C GLY A 2 -47.58 6.70 -20.31
N ASP A 3 -47.12 7.78 -20.96
CA ASP A 3 -45.92 7.74 -21.79
C ASP A 3 -45.37 9.17 -21.94
N ALA A 4 -44.32 9.47 -21.17
CA ALA A 4 -43.56 10.71 -21.28
C ALA A 4 -42.08 10.33 -21.37
N ASN A 5 -41.52 10.64 -22.53
CA ASN A 5 -40.17 10.42 -22.97
C ASN A 5 -39.19 11.29 -22.15
N GLU A 6 -38.62 10.76 -21.07
CA GLU A 6 -37.53 11.42 -20.34
C GLU A 6 -36.18 10.98 -20.91
N ARG A 7 -35.60 11.84 -21.75
CA ARG A 7 -34.17 11.79 -22.09
C ARG A 7 -33.36 12.19 -20.86
N LEU A 8 -32.56 11.25 -20.34
CA LEU A 8 -31.55 11.50 -19.33
C LEU A 8 -30.50 12.50 -19.85
N PRO A 9 -30.05 13.48 -19.04
CA PRO A 9 -28.97 14.37 -19.44
C PRO A 9 -27.63 13.63 -19.43
N GLU A 10 -26.87 13.78 -20.51
CA GLU A 10 -25.47 13.34 -20.60
C GLU A 10 -24.65 14.00 -19.49
N SER A 11 -24.13 13.18 -18.57
CA SER A 11 -23.16 13.64 -17.57
C SER A 11 -21.83 13.92 -18.26
N THR A 12 -21.51 15.20 -18.44
CA THR A 12 -20.15 15.64 -18.79
C THR A 12 -19.24 15.43 -17.58
N ASP A 13 -18.75 14.21 -17.40
CA ASP A 13 -17.70 13.92 -16.43
C ASP A 13 -16.36 14.46 -16.96
N ALA A 14 -16.14 15.74 -16.74
CA ALA A 14 -14.85 16.38 -16.93
C ALA A 14 -13.92 15.96 -15.78
N THR A 15 -13.40 14.74 -15.85
CA THR A 15 -12.30 14.31 -14.97
C THR A 15 -11.04 15.12 -15.31
N PRO A 16 -10.24 15.63 -14.34
CA PRO A 16 -9.19 16.59 -14.62
C PRO A 16 -8.08 15.98 -15.51
N THR A 17 -7.84 16.61 -16.65
CA THR A 17 -6.86 16.28 -17.70
C THR A 17 -5.42 16.06 -17.21
N PHE A 18 -5.07 16.53 -16.02
CA PHE A 18 -3.75 16.34 -15.40
C PHE A 18 -3.48 14.90 -14.88
N LYS A 19 -4.52 14.07 -14.67
CA LYS A 19 -4.36 12.71 -14.09
C LYS A 19 -3.65 11.72 -15.01
N ARG A 20 -3.60 11.95 -16.33
CA ARG A 20 -3.09 10.97 -17.31
C ARG A 20 -1.66 11.22 -17.80
N GLU A 21 -1.12 12.43 -17.72
CA GLU A 21 0.12 12.80 -18.43
C GLU A 21 1.34 11.99 -17.98
N PHE A 22 1.56 11.85 -16.67
CA PHE A 22 2.70 11.07 -16.18
C PHE A 22 2.54 9.56 -16.42
N GLU A 23 1.34 9.02 -16.26
CA GLU A 23 1.08 7.58 -16.44
C GLU A 23 1.15 7.17 -17.92
N THR A 24 1.05 8.12 -18.83
CA THR A 24 1.33 7.90 -20.26
C THR A 24 2.81 8.05 -20.63
N SER A 25 3.65 8.55 -19.74
CA SER A 25 5.09 8.76 -19.99
C SER A 25 5.85 7.44 -20.13
N ASP A 26 6.96 7.48 -20.86
CA ASP A 26 7.85 6.32 -21.02
C ASP A 26 8.49 5.90 -19.70
N LEU A 27 8.81 6.86 -18.82
CA LEU A 27 9.33 6.56 -17.49
C LEU A 27 8.33 5.69 -16.70
N TYR A 28 7.05 6.08 -16.66
CA TYR A 28 6.04 5.31 -15.94
C TYR A 28 5.87 3.92 -16.55
N LYS A 29 5.72 3.81 -17.88
CA LYS A 29 5.54 2.52 -18.56
C LYS A 29 6.71 1.57 -18.35
N ASN A 30 7.94 2.09 -18.43
CA ASN A 30 9.16 1.30 -18.21
C ASN A 30 9.29 0.84 -16.76
N VAL A 31 9.03 1.72 -15.79
CA VAL A 31 9.04 1.34 -14.36
C VAL A 31 7.93 0.33 -14.06
N TYR A 32 6.72 0.54 -14.58
CA TYR A 32 5.60 -0.39 -14.43
C TYR A 32 5.96 -1.77 -14.97
N GLY A 33 6.47 -1.85 -16.21
CA GLY A 33 6.87 -3.12 -16.84
C GLY A 33 8.02 -3.79 -16.10
N TYR A 34 9.00 -3.02 -15.61
CA TYR A 34 10.06 -3.54 -14.75
C TYR A 34 9.49 -4.16 -13.48
N VAL A 35 8.62 -3.45 -12.75
CA VAL A 35 8.02 -3.94 -11.50
C VAL A 35 7.15 -5.16 -11.75
N GLN A 36 6.34 -5.17 -12.81
CA GLN A 36 5.50 -6.31 -13.16
C GLN A 36 6.35 -7.58 -13.36
N ASN A 37 7.45 -7.46 -14.09
CA ASN A 37 8.38 -8.58 -14.29
C ASN A 37 9.13 -8.94 -13.00
N TYR A 38 9.56 -7.94 -12.24
CA TYR A 38 10.28 -8.13 -10.98
C TYR A 38 9.43 -8.85 -9.93
N MET A 39 8.12 -8.56 -9.87
CA MET A 39 7.17 -9.14 -8.92
C MET A 39 6.60 -10.49 -9.37
N ALA A 40 6.82 -10.92 -10.62
CA ALA A 40 6.34 -12.21 -11.11
C ALA A 40 6.93 -13.42 -10.34
N ARG A 41 8.00 -13.21 -9.56
CA ARG A 41 8.60 -14.21 -8.67
C ARG A 41 8.00 -14.26 -7.25
N TYR A 42 7.15 -13.31 -6.90
CA TYR A 42 6.58 -13.18 -5.55
C TYR A 42 5.35 -14.09 -5.41
N ASP A 43 5.07 -14.52 -4.18
CA ASP A 43 3.87 -15.31 -3.88
C ASP A 43 2.60 -14.43 -3.84
N ILE A 44 1.43 -15.07 -3.79
CA ILE A 44 0.11 -14.44 -3.83
C ILE A 44 -0.12 -13.35 -2.76
N SER A 45 0.67 -13.34 -1.68
CA SER A 45 0.50 -12.36 -0.60
C SER A 45 1.19 -11.02 -0.87
N HIS A 46 2.15 -10.98 -1.81
CA HIS A 46 2.94 -9.81 -2.21
C HIS A 46 3.11 -9.75 -3.74
N ASP A 47 2.10 -10.22 -4.47
CA ASP A 47 2.11 -10.25 -5.91
C ASP A 47 1.97 -8.84 -6.52
N PHE A 48 2.09 -8.73 -7.84
CA PHE A 48 1.93 -7.45 -8.53
C PHE A 48 0.57 -6.78 -8.23
N SER A 49 -0.46 -7.55 -7.92
CA SER A 49 -1.77 -7.03 -7.51
C SER A 49 -1.69 -6.21 -6.23
N HIS A 50 -0.85 -6.59 -5.25
CA HIS A 50 -0.57 -5.76 -4.08
C HIS A 50 -0.03 -4.39 -4.47
N VAL A 51 1.01 -4.34 -5.31
CA VAL A 51 1.60 -3.09 -5.78
C VAL A 51 0.57 -2.20 -6.46
N LEU A 52 -0.32 -2.77 -7.29
CA LEU A 52 -1.38 -2.02 -7.96
C LEU A 52 -2.40 -1.43 -6.97
N ARG A 53 -2.77 -2.17 -5.93
CA ARG A 53 -3.68 -1.66 -4.88
C ARG A 53 -3.01 -0.54 -4.08
N VAL A 54 -1.74 -0.68 -3.71
CA VAL A 54 -0.96 0.37 -3.04
C VAL A 54 -0.83 1.61 -3.92
N LEU A 55 -0.60 1.46 -5.22
CA LEU A 55 -0.59 2.57 -6.17
C LEU A 55 -1.96 3.27 -6.22
N ALA A 56 -3.06 2.51 -6.34
CA ALA A 56 -4.40 3.07 -6.37
C ALA A 56 -4.75 3.82 -5.08
N LEU A 57 -4.40 3.25 -3.92
CA LEU A 57 -4.58 3.87 -2.61
C LEU A 57 -3.72 5.13 -2.47
N SER A 58 -2.47 5.10 -2.89
CA SER A 58 -1.57 6.27 -2.85
C SER A 58 -2.13 7.42 -3.69
N LYS A 59 -2.65 7.12 -4.89
CA LYS A 59 -3.31 8.11 -5.75
C LYS A 59 -4.58 8.68 -5.12
N HIS A 60 -5.37 7.83 -4.46
CA HIS A 60 -6.59 8.26 -3.77
C HIS A 60 -6.27 9.18 -2.59
N ILE A 61 -5.37 8.76 -1.70
CA ILE A 61 -4.92 9.56 -0.54
C ILE A 61 -4.34 10.90 -1.01
N LEU A 62 -3.48 10.89 -2.02
CA LEU A 62 -2.91 12.12 -2.58
C LEU A 62 -4.00 13.09 -3.08
N ALA A 63 -5.02 12.58 -3.77
CA ALA A 63 -6.11 13.40 -4.30
C ALA A 63 -6.96 14.02 -3.18
N GLU A 64 -7.31 13.23 -2.16
CA GLU A 64 -8.09 13.70 -1.01
C GLU A 64 -7.29 14.69 -0.15
N GLU A 65 -6.01 14.42 0.13
CA GLU A 65 -5.16 15.34 0.90
C GLU A 65 -4.98 16.69 0.19
N LEU A 66 -4.90 16.69 -1.16
CA LEU A 66 -4.84 17.93 -1.95
C LEU A 66 -6.19 18.65 -2.02
N LYS A 67 -7.30 17.93 -1.92
CA LYS A 67 -8.65 18.52 -1.86
C LYS A 67 -8.86 19.21 -0.51
N ASP A 68 -8.50 18.54 0.57
CA ASP A 68 -8.65 19.07 1.94
C ASP A 68 -7.61 20.16 2.25
N ASN A 69 -6.43 20.07 1.62
CA ASN A 69 -5.33 21.03 1.83
C ASN A 69 -4.68 21.44 0.49
N PRO A 70 -5.32 22.31 -0.32
CA PRO A 70 -4.81 22.70 -1.65
C PRO A 70 -3.43 23.35 -1.64
N TRP A 71 -3.02 23.90 -0.50
CA TRP A 71 -1.74 24.57 -0.31
C TRP A 71 -0.56 23.60 -0.09
N LYS A 72 -0.83 22.35 0.31
CA LYS A 72 0.22 21.34 0.49
C LYS A 72 0.83 20.99 -0.85
N LYS A 73 2.17 21.02 -0.93
CA LYS A 73 2.91 20.65 -2.14
C LYS A 73 3.43 19.22 -2.00
N PHE A 74 2.85 18.31 -2.76
CA PHE A 74 3.35 16.94 -2.94
C PHE A 74 3.98 16.77 -4.32
N HIS A 75 5.12 16.09 -4.39
CA HIS A 75 5.71 15.66 -5.65
C HIS A 75 4.97 14.41 -6.15
N LYS A 76 3.91 14.60 -6.94
CA LYS A 76 3.00 13.53 -7.41
C LYS A 76 3.73 12.33 -8.03
N GLN A 77 4.75 12.57 -8.84
CA GLN A 77 5.56 11.49 -9.44
C GLN A 77 6.33 10.67 -8.40
N ALA A 78 6.76 11.28 -7.29
CA ALA A 78 7.47 10.56 -6.23
C ALA A 78 6.51 9.64 -5.44
N VAL A 79 5.25 10.06 -5.24
CA VAL A 79 4.21 9.21 -4.66
C VAL A 79 3.95 7.99 -5.56
N ILE A 80 3.78 8.22 -6.88
CA ILE A 80 3.49 7.15 -7.84
C ILE A 80 4.67 6.16 -7.96
N LEU A 81 5.89 6.67 -8.15
CA LEU A 81 7.07 5.83 -8.27
C LEU A 81 7.41 5.15 -6.94
N GLY A 82 7.25 5.85 -5.81
CA GLY A 82 7.42 5.27 -4.48
C GLY A 82 6.46 4.09 -4.26
N ALA A 83 5.18 4.23 -4.63
CA ALA A 83 4.21 3.15 -4.54
C ALA A 83 4.53 1.97 -5.47
N LEU A 84 4.96 2.23 -6.71
CA LEU A 84 5.35 1.17 -7.65
C LEU A 84 6.60 0.41 -7.20
N LEU A 85 7.57 1.11 -6.60
CA LEU A 85 8.90 0.57 -6.31
C LEU A 85 9.10 0.13 -4.86
N HIS A 86 8.13 0.34 -3.96
CA HIS A 86 8.35 0.14 -2.51
C HIS A 86 8.83 -1.27 -2.11
N ASP A 87 8.41 -2.30 -2.85
CA ASP A 87 8.80 -3.71 -2.62
C ASP A 87 9.98 -4.17 -3.49
N VAL A 88 10.46 -3.31 -4.41
CA VAL A 88 11.66 -3.60 -5.20
C VAL A 88 12.88 -3.51 -4.30
N GLY A 89 13.69 -4.56 -4.29
CA GLY A 89 14.84 -4.65 -3.40
C GLY A 89 14.50 -4.98 -1.94
N ASP A 90 13.30 -5.49 -1.64
CA ASP A 90 13.04 -6.06 -0.31
C ASP A 90 14.01 -7.25 -0.10
N LYS A 91 14.82 -7.14 0.96
CA LYS A 91 15.85 -8.12 1.34
C LYS A 91 15.29 -9.53 1.57
N LYS A 92 13.99 -9.66 1.85
CA LYS A 92 13.32 -10.97 1.96
C LYS A 92 13.33 -11.76 0.65
N TYR A 93 13.45 -11.08 -0.49
CA TYR A 93 13.36 -11.66 -1.83
C TYR A 93 14.58 -11.36 -2.70
N ALA A 94 15.60 -10.71 -2.14
CA ALA A 94 16.85 -10.42 -2.81
C ALA A 94 17.61 -11.72 -3.14
N GLN A 95 18.10 -11.84 -4.38
CA GLN A 95 18.93 -12.98 -4.76
C GLN A 95 20.39 -12.79 -4.29
N PRO A 96 21.15 -13.89 -4.09
CA PRO A 96 22.58 -13.79 -3.80
C PRO A 96 23.32 -12.95 -4.84
N GLY A 97 23.97 -11.87 -4.40
CA GLY A 97 24.72 -10.95 -5.27
C GLY A 97 23.92 -9.76 -5.83
N GLU A 98 22.59 -9.70 -5.60
CA GLU A 98 21.76 -8.57 -5.98
C GLU A 98 21.99 -7.39 -5.02
N LYS A 99 22.39 -6.23 -5.56
CA LYS A 99 22.51 -4.98 -4.79
C LYS A 99 21.13 -4.36 -4.61
N ALA A 100 20.33 -4.98 -3.75
CA ALA A 100 18.93 -4.65 -3.54
C ALA A 100 18.70 -3.17 -3.18
N ASP A 101 19.67 -2.55 -2.50
CA ASP A 101 19.69 -1.13 -2.13
C ASP A 101 19.94 -0.17 -3.30
N GLN A 102 20.52 -0.64 -4.41
CA GLN A 102 20.85 0.20 -5.57
C GLN A 102 19.84 0.08 -6.72
N LEU A 103 19.02 -0.98 -6.75
CA LEU A 103 18.09 -1.26 -7.86
C LEU A 103 17.20 -0.08 -8.25
N VAL A 104 16.61 0.59 -7.26
CA VAL A 104 15.72 1.74 -7.47
C VAL A 104 16.50 2.91 -8.06
N ALA A 105 17.68 3.20 -7.50
CA ALA A 105 18.51 4.31 -7.95
C ALA A 105 19.02 4.08 -9.39
N ASP A 106 19.49 2.88 -9.68
CA ASP A 106 20.00 2.49 -11.00
C ASP A 106 18.90 2.53 -12.05
N LEU A 107 17.71 2.00 -11.74
CA LEU A 107 16.56 2.01 -12.65
C LEU A 107 16.16 3.45 -13.02
N LEU A 108 16.00 4.32 -12.03
CA LEU A 108 15.58 5.70 -12.28
C LEU A 108 16.67 6.50 -13.01
N THR A 109 17.94 6.30 -12.66
CA THR A 109 19.08 6.93 -13.34
C THR A 109 19.18 6.49 -14.80
N LYS A 110 19.01 5.19 -15.08
CA LYS A 110 18.99 4.64 -16.44
C LYS A 110 17.89 5.26 -17.30
N HIS A 111 16.76 5.63 -16.71
CA HIS A 111 15.66 6.31 -17.40
C HIS A 111 15.77 7.85 -17.39
N GLY A 112 16.94 8.41 -17.03
CA GLY A 112 17.24 9.83 -17.17
C GLY A 112 16.70 10.72 -16.05
N CYS A 113 16.30 10.15 -14.91
CA CYS A 113 15.84 10.94 -13.77
C CYS A 113 16.99 11.80 -13.18
N PRO A 114 16.74 13.07 -12.82
CA PRO A 114 17.74 13.90 -12.16
C PRO A 114 18.19 13.31 -10.81
N PRO A 115 19.47 13.43 -10.42
CA PRO A 115 19.99 12.82 -9.18
C PRO A 115 19.21 13.16 -7.91
N ARG A 116 18.73 14.42 -7.79
CA ARG A 116 17.90 14.85 -6.65
C ARG A 116 16.56 14.13 -6.60
N PHE A 117 15.96 13.85 -7.75
CA PHE A 117 14.69 13.14 -7.83
C PHE A 117 14.87 11.65 -7.53
N VAL A 118 15.94 11.04 -8.08
CA VAL A 118 16.35 9.66 -7.75
C VAL A 118 16.52 9.50 -6.25
N ALA A 119 17.32 10.37 -5.60
CA ALA A 119 17.54 10.34 -4.16
C ALA A 119 16.24 10.46 -3.37
N LYS A 120 15.34 11.37 -3.76
CA LYS A 120 14.01 11.50 -3.12
C LYS A 120 13.22 10.18 -3.19
N VAL A 121 13.10 9.57 -4.37
CA VAL A 121 12.32 8.34 -4.53
C VAL A 121 12.96 7.16 -3.80
N SER A 122 14.29 7.02 -3.85
CA SER A 122 15.01 5.99 -3.09
C SER A 122 14.77 6.12 -1.58
N ILE A 123 14.86 7.34 -1.03
CA ILE A 123 14.59 7.59 0.40
C ILE A 123 13.15 7.21 0.76
N ILE A 124 12.17 7.53 -0.10
CA ILE A 124 10.78 7.13 0.13
C ILE A 124 10.68 5.61 0.18
N VAL A 125 11.15 4.90 -0.86
CA VAL A 125 11.07 3.43 -0.97
C VAL A 125 11.72 2.73 0.23
N GLU A 126 12.93 3.13 0.61
CA GLU A 126 13.66 2.53 1.73
C GLU A 126 12.93 2.62 3.08
N ASN A 127 12.02 3.59 3.22
CA ASN A 127 11.34 3.89 4.48
C ASN A 127 9.84 3.56 4.49
N VAL A 128 9.30 2.91 3.45
CA VAL A 128 7.87 2.52 3.43
C VAL A 128 7.56 1.47 4.50
N SER A 129 8.43 0.45 4.66
CA SER A 129 8.11 -0.72 5.48
C SER A 129 7.82 -0.40 6.96
N TYR A 130 6.80 -1.06 7.52
CA TYR A 130 6.45 -0.96 8.95
C TYR A 130 7.63 -1.27 9.88
N SER A 131 8.42 -2.30 9.55
CA SER A 131 9.56 -2.71 10.37
C SER A 131 10.65 -1.64 10.48
N ASN A 132 10.90 -0.86 9.42
CA ASN A 132 11.88 0.24 9.47
C ASN A 132 11.39 1.38 10.36
N GLU A 133 10.10 1.70 10.32
CA GLU A 133 9.50 2.71 11.19
C GLU A 133 9.60 2.35 12.67
N ILE A 134 9.25 1.11 13.03
CA ILE A 134 9.33 0.67 14.43
C ILE A 134 10.77 0.69 14.95
N LYS A 135 11.75 0.33 14.11
CA LYS A 135 13.17 0.36 14.48
C LYS A 135 13.73 1.78 14.61
N ARG A 136 13.20 2.75 13.85
CA ARG A 136 13.77 4.10 13.73
C ARG A 136 12.70 5.20 13.64
N PRO A 137 11.83 5.35 14.66
CA PRO A 137 10.65 6.22 14.57
C PRO A 137 11.00 7.70 14.39
N GLN A 138 12.05 8.18 15.07
CA GLN A 138 12.48 9.59 14.96
C GLN A 138 13.07 9.91 13.59
N LEU A 139 13.81 8.96 12.99
CA LEU A 139 14.33 9.10 11.64
C LEU A 139 13.20 9.17 10.63
N VAL A 140 12.23 8.26 10.69
CA VAL A 140 11.08 8.25 9.77
C VAL A 140 10.27 9.54 9.91
N LYS A 141 10.06 10.05 11.13
CA LYS A 141 9.40 11.35 11.35
C LYS A 141 10.17 12.51 10.69
N ALA A 142 11.49 12.54 10.81
CA ALA A 142 12.33 13.55 10.15
C ALA A 142 12.26 13.44 8.62
N ILE A 143 12.28 12.21 8.08
CA ILE A 143 12.15 11.97 6.64
C ILE A 143 10.77 12.43 6.14
N ILE A 144 9.68 12.11 6.84
CA ILE A 144 8.32 12.56 6.47
C ILE A 144 8.24 14.09 6.44
N SER A 145 8.92 14.78 7.37
CA SER A 145 8.98 16.25 7.37
C SER A 145 9.65 16.80 6.10
N ALA A 146 10.72 16.16 5.63
CA ALA A 146 11.43 16.54 4.41
C ALA A 146 10.75 16.03 3.12
N HIS A 147 10.07 14.90 3.19
CA HIS A 147 9.49 14.13 2.09
C HIS A 147 8.09 13.62 2.48
N PRO A 148 7.08 14.51 2.51
CA PRO A 148 5.73 14.17 2.95
C PRO A 148 5.05 13.13 2.05
N GLU A 149 5.58 12.87 0.85
CA GLU A 149 5.16 11.78 -0.02
C GLU A 149 5.32 10.40 0.65
N LEU A 150 6.29 10.23 1.55
CA LEU A 150 6.48 8.99 2.31
C LEU A 150 5.24 8.65 3.15
N ALA A 151 4.61 9.64 3.79
CA ALA A 151 3.41 9.44 4.59
C ALA A 151 2.26 8.84 3.76
N ILE A 152 2.10 9.30 2.51
CA ILE A 152 1.06 8.80 1.61
C ILE A 152 1.32 7.33 1.24
N VAL A 153 2.55 7.00 0.85
CA VAL A 153 2.91 5.64 0.42
C VAL A 153 2.86 4.65 1.60
N GLN A 154 3.32 5.07 2.78
CA GLN A 154 3.22 4.24 4.00
C GLN A 154 1.77 3.95 4.39
N ASP A 155 0.89 4.96 4.36
CA ASP A 155 -0.51 4.77 4.68
C ASP A 155 -1.19 3.86 3.66
N ALA A 156 -0.89 4.02 2.37
CA ALA A 156 -1.40 3.17 1.30
C ALA A 156 -1.00 1.70 1.45
N ASP A 157 0.28 1.43 1.73
CA ASP A 157 0.79 0.07 2.00
C ASP A 157 0.07 -0.58 3.18
N ARG A 158 -0.02 0.16 4.31
CA ARG A 158 -0.68 -0.34 5.52
C ARG A 158 -2.17 -0.55 5.34
N LEU A 159 -2.84 0.32 4.59
CA LEU A 159 -4.26 0.15 4.26
C LEU A 159 -4.50 -1.15 3.51
N ASP A 160 -3.59 -1.57 2.62
CA ASP A 160 -3.70 -2.85 1.90
C ASP A 160 -3.46 -4.08 2.80
N ALA A 161 -2.89 -3.89 3.98
CA ALA A 161 -2.70 -4.94 4.99
C ALA A 161 -3.92 -5.10 5.94
N ILE A 162 -4.91 -4.21 5.87
CA ILE A 162 -6.10 -4.24 6.74
C ILE A 162 -7.42 -4.26 5.94
N GLY A 163 -8.52 -4.56 6.62
CA GLY A 163 -9.84 -4.73 5.99
C GLY A 163 -9.93 -6.06 5.24
N ALA A 164 -10.95 -6.21 4.38
CA ALA A 164 -11.27 -7.49 3.72
C ALA A 164 -10.09 -8.09 2.94
N VAL A 165 -9.37 -7.26 2.17
CA VAL A 165 -8.16 -7.71 1.45
C VAL A 165 -7.06 -8.11 2.43
N GLY A 166 -6.86 -7.32 3.49
CA GLY A 166 -5.89 -7.62 4.55
C GLY A 166 -6.13 -8.96 5.23
N ILE A 167 -7.39 -9.30 5.52
CA ILE A 167 -7.81 -10.61 6.06
C ILE A 167 -7.33 -11.72 5.11
N GLY A 168 -7.73 -11.67 3.84
CA GLY A 168 -7.36 -12.69 2.85
C GLY A 168 -5.84 -12.84 2.69
N ARG A 169 -5.12 -11.72 2.62
CA ARG A 169 -3.64 -11.72 2.53
C ARG A 169 -2.99 -12.32 3.77
N THR A 170 -3.52 -12.07 4.96
CA THR A 170 -2.95 -12.57 6.21
C THR A 170 -3.02 -14.09 6.28
N PHE A 171 -4.18 -14.67 5.99
CA PHE A 171 -4.31 -16.14 5.93
C PHE A 171 -3.43 -16.75 4.84
N ALA A 172 -3.39 -16.15 3.64
CA ALA A 172 -2.55 -16.61 2.55
C ALA A 172 -1.05 -16.60 2.92
N PHE A 173 -0.58 -15.52 3.54
CA PHE A 173 0.81 -15.40 3.99
C PHE A 173 1.14 -16.37 5.11
N SER A 174 0.29 -16.49 6.13
CA SER A 174 0.50 -17.41 7.25
C SER A 174 0.58 -18.86 6.76
N ALA A 175 -0.33 -19.27 5.88
CA ALA A 175 -0.30 -20.62 5.31
C ALA A 175 0.99 -20.90 4.51
N ALA A 176 1.51 -19.90 3.79
CA ALA A 176 2.71 -20.05 2.97
C ALA A 176 4.03 -19.96 3.75
N LYS A 177 4.09 -19.14 4.81
CA LYS A 177 5.36 -18.78 5.50
C LYS A 177 5.43 -19.20 6.98
N MET A 178 4.29 -19.45 7.62
CA MET A 178 4.20 -19.81 9.03
C MET A 178 3.21 -20.97 9.23
N PRO A 179 3.35 -22.10 8.48
CA PRO A 179 2.38 -23.18 8.53
C PRO A 179 2.20 -23.76 9.95
N ASP A 180 3.26 -23.73 10.77
CA ASP A 180 3.25 -24.25 12.14
C ASP A 180 2.37 -23.44 13.10
N ARG A 181 2.03 -22.18 12.76
CA ARG A 181 1.11 -21.36 13.57
C ARG A 181 -0.37 -21.68 13.30
N GLY A 182 -0.66 -22.45 12.24
CA GLY A 182 -2.03 -22.76 11.82
C GLY A 182 -2.87 -21.52 11.48
N LEU A 183 -4.19 -21.71 11.40
CA LEU A 183 -5.12 -20.61 11.13
C LEU A 183 -5.24 -19.67 12.34
N GLU A 184 -5.19 -20.20 13.57
CA GLU A 184 -5.30 -19.42 14.80
C GLU A 184 -4.20 -18.36 14.90
N GLY A 185 -2.96 -18.69 14.54
CA GLY A 185 -1.89 -17.70 14.54
C GLY A 185 -2.06 -16.57 13.51
N SER A 186 -2.93 -16.75 12.51
CA SER A 186 -3.34 -15.64 11.62
C SER A 186 -4.25 -14.65 12.34
N ILE A 187 -5.12 -15.13 13.23
CA ILE A 187 -5.99 -14.30 14.08
C ILE A 187 -5.16 -13.61 15.16
N GLU A 188 -4.21 -14.32 15.79
CA GLU A 188 -3.25 -13.69 16.71
C GLU A 188 -2.50 -12.53 16.03
N HIS A 189 -2.13 -12.68 14.75
CA HIS A 189 -1.47 -11.62 13.99
C HIS A 189 -2.31 -10.34 13.86
N PHE A 190 -3.65 -10.43 13.92
CA PHE A 190 -4.52 -9.27 13.86
C PHE A 190 -4.25 -8.36 15.06
N THR A 191 -4.22 -8.92 16.27
CA THR A 191 -4.02 -8.16 17.51
C THR A 191 -2.55 -7.78 17.72
N GLU A 192 -1.62 -8.64 17.29
CA GLU A 192 -0.17 -8.37 17.36
C GLU A 192 0.20 -7.12 16.55
N LYS A 193 -0.38 -6.98 15.35
CA LYS A 193 0.05 -5.97 14.36
C LYS A 193 -1.10 -5.25 13.66
N LEU A 194 -2.01 -5.96 12.99
CA LEU A 194 -2.89 -5.34 11.99
C LEU A 194 -3.85 -4.31 12.59
N GLU A 195 -4.44 -4.61 13.75
CA GLU A 195 -5.33 -3.69 14.47
C GLU A 195 -4.60 -2.44 14.97
N LYS A 196 -3.28 -2.50 15.15
CA LYS A 196 -2.44 -1.36 15.57
C LYS A 196 -2.11 -0.42 14.41
N LEU A 197 -2.31 -0.85 13.16
CA LEU A 197 -1.94 -0.06 11.98
C LEU A 197 -2.75 1.24 11.87
N GLU A 198 -3.99 1.27 12.35
CA GLU A 198 -4.79 2.49 12.42
C GLU A 198 -4.10 3.61 13.21
N GLY A 199 -3.49 3.27 14.35
CA GLY A 199 -2.86 4.24 15.26
C GLY A 199 -1.57 4.85 14.72
N VAL A 200 -1.02 4.30 13.63
CA VAL A 200 0.25 4.75 13.02
C VAL A 200 0.05 5.30 11.60
N MET A 201 -1.18 5.58 11.21
CA MET A 201 -1.49 6.31 9.97
C MET A 201 -1.10 7.79 10.10
N LYS A 202 -0.62 8.39 9.01
CA LYS A 202 -0.05 9.74 9.00
C LYS A 202 -0.99 10.79 8.45
N THR A 203 -1.64 10.45 7.35
CA THR A 203 -2.57 11.30 6.62
C THR A 203 -3.96 11.23 7.25
N GLU A 204 -4.73 12.31 7.14
CA GLU A 204 -6.10 12.30 7.67
C GLU A 204 -7.00 11.36 6.86
N THR A 205 -6.77 11.32 5.55
CA THR A 205 -7.43 10.33 4.66
C THR A 205 -7.08 8.90 5.06
N GLY A 206 -5.80 8.61 5.30
CA GLY A 206 -5.33 7.29 5.74
C GLY A 206 -5.97 6.86 7.04
N LYS A 207 -6.02 7.73 8.05
CA LYS A 207 -6.69 7.48 9.34
C LYS A 207 -8.17 7.16 9.17
N ARG A 208 -8.90 7.94 8.35
CA ARG A 208 -10.34 7.72 8.09
C ARG A 208 -10.59 6.36 7.44
N MET A 209 -9.82 6.01 6.42
CA MET A 209 -9.95 4.71 5.76
C MET A 209 -9.54 3.54 6.68
N ALA A 210 -8.52 3.76 7.51
CA ALA A 210 -8.02 2.75 8.42
C ALA A 210 -9.04 2.39 9.51
N ARG A 211 -9.74 3.37 10.08
CA ARG A 211 -10.84 3.14 11.05
C ARG A 211 -11.85 2.12 10.54
N GLU A 212 -12.33 2.31 9.31
CA GLU A 212 -13.31 1.42 8.71
C GLU A 212 -12.72 0.03 8.47
N ARG A 213 -11.49 -0.05 7.96
CA ARG A 213 -10.83 -1.33 7.66
C ARG A 213 -10.44 -2.10 8.93
N THR A 214 -10.03 -1.42 9.99
CA THR A 214 -9.77 -2.01 11.31
C THR A 214 -11.05 -2.53 11.95
N LYS A 215 -12.18 -1.82 11.80
CA LYS A 215 -13.47 -2.35 12.26
C LYS A 215 -13.77 -3.71 11.62
N ARG A 216 -13.56 -3.85 10.32
CA ARG A 216 -13.75 -5.14 9.62
C ARG A 216 -12.86 -6.27 10.16
N LEU A 217 -11.62 -5.95 10.59
CA LEU A 217 -10.74 -6.94 11.23
C LEU A 217 -11.31 -7.41 12.57
N LYS A 218 -11.79 -6.48 13.39
CA LYS A 218 -12.40 -6.77 14.69
C LYS A 218 -13.68 -7.57 14.56
N ASP A 219 -14.55 -7.18 13.63
CA ASP A 219 -15.80 -7.89 13.34
C ASP A 219 -15.50 -9.33 12.87
N PHE A 220 -14.53 -9.51 11.97
CA PHE A 220 -14.11 -10.85 11.52
C PHE A 220 -13.52 -11.70 12.65
N ARG A 221 -12.66 -11.11 13.49
CA ARG A 221 -12.10 -11.82 14.66
C ARG A 221 -13.20 -12.25 15.63
N GLN A 222 -14.21 -11.41 15.85
CA GLN A 222 -15.35 -11.79 16.69
C GLN A 222 -16.09 -13.00 16.10
N TRP A 223 -16.38 -12.99 14.79
CA TRP A 223 -17.01 -14.16 14.15
C TRP A 223 -16.16 -15.42 14.27
N TRP A 224 -14.83 -15.29 14.12
CA TRP A 224 -13.92 -16.42 14.32
C TRP A 224 -13.99 -16.99 15.74
N GLU A 225 -13.99 -16.11 16.75
CA GLU A 225 -14.10 -16.50 18.17
C GLU A 225 -15.44 -17.19 18.45
N ASP A 226 -16.55 -16.61 17.99
CA ASP A 226 -17.91 -17.15 18.17
C ASP A 226 -18.06 -18.55 17.53
N GLU A 227 -17.52 -18.74 16.32
CA GLU A 227 -17.56 -20.01 15.59
C GLU A 227 -16.71 -21.10 16.28
N ASN A 228 -15.58 -20.72 16.89
CA ASN A 228 -14.69 -21.65 17.60
C ASN A 228 -15.08 -21.90 19.06
N GLU A 229 -15.93 -21.07 19.67
CA GLU A 229 -16.42 -21.28 21.04
C GLU A 229 -17.11 -22.66 21.17
N LEU A 230 -17.82 -23.09 20.13
CA LEU A 230 -18.49 -24.39 20.07
C LEU A 230 -17.52 -25.58 20.12
N VAL A 231 -16.27 -25.40 19.70
CA VAL A 231 -15.24 -26.46 19.74
C VAL A 231 -14.95 -26.88 21.18
N SER A 232 -15.04 -25.94 22.14
CA SER A 232 -14.83 -26.21 23.57
C SER A 232 -15.89 -27.14 24.19
N THR A 233 -16.99 -27.39 23.47
CA THR A 233 -18.08 -28.27 23.91
C THR A 233 -17.92 -29.72 23.45
N VAL A 234 -16.93 -30.02 22.61
CA VAL A 234 -16.64 -31.38 22.13
C VAL A 234 -15.77 -32.12 23.16
N PRO A 235 -16.23 -33.25 23.74
CA PRO A 235 -15.41 -34.05 24.65
C PRO A 235 -14.17 -34.60 23.93
N GLY A 236 -13.02 -34.54 24.61
CA GLY A 236 -11.74 -35.10 24.13
C GLY A 236 -11.62 -36.60 24.22
#